data_AF-A0A6S8V9R4-F1
#
_entry.id   AF-A0A6S8V9R4-F1
#
_cell.length_a   1.000
_cell.length_b   1.000
_cell.length_c   1.000
_cell.angle_alpha   90.00
_cell.angle_beta   90.00
_cell.angle_gamma   90.00
#
_symmetry.space_group_name_H-M   'P 1'
#
loop_
_entity.id
_entity.type
_entity.pdbx_description
1 polymer ?
#
loop_
_entity_poly.entity_id
_entity_poly.type
_entity_poly.pdbx_seq_one_letter_code
_entity_poly.pdbx_strand_id
1 'polypeptide(L)'
;MGASMTVPNPDHRTLKVMEFINIGVKELAVFWRHFREGDKEMLGVIAIDQFYLLFHEKRSIFGDGIFDLCDIHHTEELDFGEYLVAVITYCLFEPQEILRFCFYIFDRDKNGYIMKEELELMLRVLYHIVPPNDFSGNTRNALELLDFNDDEKVDWQEFNRFHVLFPALFYPAFRIQQTMITQTMGQRWWDKKKRYLHEEKVRRDMIEQLAARKEHARLLKLREKRIRKKMGLLRYMFCPAQRAAFRKLFPVDDAQAEKTLSEAELQVQKAKQREVERRLRELNAKNPETSAWGDYQKRKTRMEYAQQSADRTHPRRSANERALRAATRRAKKKKDCQT
;
A
#
# COMPACT_ATOMS: atom_id res chain seq x y z
N MET A 1 -29.11 11.54 -20.50
CA MET A 1 -28.32 12.74 -20.88
C MET A 1 -27.02 12.68 -20.11
N GLY A 2 -25.91 12.43 -20.82
CA GLY A 2 -24.62 12.10 -20.23
C GLY A 2 -23.97 13.30 -19.58
N ALA A 3 -23.92 13.30 -18.24
CA ALA A 3 -22.93 14.08 -17.53
C ALA A 3 -21.55 13.56 -17.95
N SER A 4 -20.70 14.44 -18.47
CA SER A 4 -19.29 14.14 -18.72
C SER A 4 -18.70 13.52 -17.45
N MET A 5 -18.42 12.21 -17.48
CA MET A 5 -17.79 11.49 -16.37
C MET A 5 -16.31 11.87 -16.30
N THR A 6 -16.03 13.12 -15.97
CA THR A 6 -14.68 13.57 -15.66
C THR A 6 -14.32 12.97 -14.31
N VAL A 7 -13.40 12.00 -14.31
CA VAL A 7 -12.74 11.54 -13.08
C VAL A 7 -12.15 12.76 -12.39
N PRO A 8 -12.34 12.93 -11.06
CA PRO A 8 -11.72 14.02 -10.33
C PRO A 8 -10.20 13.98 -10.52
N ASN A 9 -9.54 15.13 -10.36
CA ASN A 9 -8.08 15.20 -10.47
C ASN A 9 -7.48 14.19 -9.46
N PRO A 10 -6.66 13.22 -9.89
CA PRO A 10 -6.19 12.17 -9.01
C PRO A 10 -5.30 12.73 -7.91
N ASP A 11 -5.66 12.43 -6.67
CA ASP A 11 -4.84 12.74 -5.50
C ASP A 11 -3.52 11.96 -5.50
N HIS A 12 -2.58 12.37 -4.64
CA HIS A 12 -1.27 11.73 -4.52
C HIS A 12 -1.35 10.22 -4.26
N ARG A 13 -2.31 9.77 -3.45
CA ARG A 13 -2.57 8.34 -3.19
C ARG A 13 -3.02 7.63 -4.47
N THR A 14 -4.00 8.21 -5.17
CA THR A 14 -4.51 7.69 -6.45
C THR A 14 -3.39 7.60 -7.49
N LEU A 15 -2.52 8.61 -7.59
CA LEU A 15 -1.37 8.60 -8.49
C LEU A 15 -0.38 7.46 -8.16
N LYS A 16 -0.06 7.25 -6.88
CA LYS A 16 0.80 6.14 -6.46
C LYS A 16 0.21 4.78 -6.85
N VAL A 17 -1.09 4.60 -6.65
CA VAL A 17 -1.80 3.38 -7.03
C VAL A 17 -1.80 3.19 -8.54
N MET A 18 -2.04 4.26 -9.29
CA MET A 18 -1.98 4.26 -10.75
C MET A 18 -0.58 3.87 -11.25
N GLU A 19 0.48 4.36 -10.63
CA GLU A 19 1.86 4.01 -10.96
C GLU A 19 2.18 2.56 -10.58
N PHE A 20 1.84 2.15 -9.35
CA PHE A 20 2.13 0.82 -8.82
C PHE A 20 1.48 -0.28 -9.66
N ILE A 21 0.22 -0.08 -10.04
CA ILE A 21 -0.54 -1.09 -10.79
C ILE A 21 -0.48 -0.82 -12.28
N ASN A 22 -0.04 0.36 -12.72
CA ASN A 22 -0.11 0.78 -14.12
C ASN A 22 -1.58 0.78 -14.61
N ILE A 23 -2.44 1.55 -13.94
CA ILE A 23 -3.86 1.72 -14.27
C ILE A 23 -4.03 2.90 -15.21
N GLY A 24 -4.73 2.70 -16.34
CA GLY A 24 -5.05 3.76 -17.27
C GLY A 24 -6.23 4.63 -16.83
N VAL A 25 -6.36 5.84 -17.38
CA VAL A 25 -7.47 6.77 -17.07
C VAL A 25 -8.85 6.14 -17.32
N LYS A 26 -8.97 5.29 -18.35
CA LYS A 26 -10.23 4.59 -18.67
C LYS A 26 -10.62 3.56 -17.61
N GLU A 27 -9.65 2.86 -17.03
CA GLU A 27 -9.88 1.87 -15.99
C GLU A 27 -10.22 2.57 -14.67
N LEU A 28 -9.52 3.67 -14.37
CA LEU A 28 -9.85 4.52 -13.22
C LEU A 28 -11.27 5.06 -13.28
N ALA A 29 -11.78 5.40 -14.47
CA ALA A 29 -13.17 5.83 -14.66
C ALA A 29 -14.20 4.74 -14.30
N VAL A 30 -13.85 3.46 -14.43
CA VAL A 30 -14.74 2.35 -14.02
C VAL A 30 -14.80 2.25 -12.49
N PHE A 31 -13.66 2.35 -11.81
CA PHE A 31 -13.63 2.42 -10.34
C PHE A 31 -14.39 3.65 -9.82
N TRP A 32 -14.23 4.80 -10.48
CA TRP A 32 -14.97 6.01 -10.16
C TRP A 32 -16.47 5.82 -10.31
N ARG A 33 -16.93 5.17 -11.38
CA ARG A 33 -18.35 4.86 -11.57
C ARG A 33 -18.90 4.00 -10.43
N HIS A 34 -18.18 2.97 -10.00
CA HIS A 34 -18.62 2.12 -8.89
C HIS A 34 -18.65 2.89 -7.55
N PHE A 35 -17.65 3.73 -7.28
CA PHE A 35 -17.66 4.62 -6.11
C PHE A 35 -18.90 5.54 -6.08
N ARG A 36 -19.27 6.05 -7.26
CA ARG A 36 -20.43 6.93 -7.44
C ARG A 36 -21.78 6.24 -7.26
N GLU A 37 -21.84 4.91 -7.31
CA GLU A 37 -23.06 4.18 -6.96
C GLU A 37 -23.33 4.23 -5.45
N GLY A 38 -22.27 4.37 -4.63
CA GLY A 38 -22.35 4.56 -3.18
C GLY A 38 -22.53 6.03 -2.78
N ASP A 39 -21.86 6.95 -3.50
CA ASP A 39 -21.96 8.40 -3.30
C ASP A 39 -23.17 9.02 -4.04
N LYS A 40 -24.38 8.67 -3.62
CA LYS A 40 -25.63 9.19 -4.23
C LYS A 40 -25.80 10.71 -4.05
N GLU A 41 -25.28 11.24 -2.95
CA GLU A 41 -25.37 12.67 -2.62
C GLU A 41 -24.29 13.52 -3.30
N MET A 42 -23.33 12.88 -3.97
CA MET A 42 -22.24 13.53 -4.69
C MET A 42 -21.32 14.34 -3.78
N LEU A 43 -21.13 13.89 -2.55
CA LEU A 43 -20.29 14.54 -1.55
C LEU A 43 -18.79 14.33 -1.83
N GLY A 44 -18.44 13.34 -2.67
CA GLY A 44 -17.06 12.95 -2.94
C GLY A 44 -16.46 12.04 -1.86
N VAL A 45 -17.28 11.64 -0.88
CA VAL A 45 -16.95 10.70 0.20
C VAL A 45 -18.08 9.69 0.33
N ILE A 46 -17.77 8.46 0.77
CA ILE A 46 -18.76 7.44 1.10
C ILE A 46 -18.61 7.00 2.54
N ALA A 47 -19.72 6.79 3.25
CA ALA A 47 -19.66 6.19 4.57
C ALA A 47 -19.17 4.73 4.47
N ILE A 48 -18.47 4.24 5.50
CA ILE A 48 -17.97 2.86 5.56
C ILE A 48 -19.12 1.86 5.38
N ASP A 49 -20.29 2.12 5.96
CA ASP A 49 -21.45 1.23 5.80
C ASP A 49 -21.94 1.16 4.35
N GLN A 50 -21.81 2.26 3.59
CA GLN A 50 -22.11 2.28 2.15
C GLN A 50 -21.07 1.51 1.35
N PHE A 51 -19.80 1.53 1.76
CA PHE A 51 -18.76 0.68 1.17
C PHE A 51 -19.14 -0.80 1.25
N TYR A 52 -19.54 -1.28 2.44
CA TYR A 52 -19.97 -2.67 2.62
C TYR A 52 -21.21 -3.01 1.80
N LEU A 53 -22.16 -2.07 1.71
CA LEU A 53 -23.37 -2.24 0.89
C LEU A 53 -23.06 -2.42 -0.60
N LEU A 54 -22.09 -1.67 -1.13
CA LEU A 54 -21.64 -1.80 -2.53
C LEU A 54 -21.14 -3.21 -2.85
N PHE A 55 -20.46 -3.84 -1.91
CA PHE A 55 -19.96 -5.21 -2.06
C PHE A 55 -20.95 -6.28 -1.58
N HIS A 56 -22.19 -5.90 -1.21
CA HIS A 56 -23.17 -6.80 -0.63
C HIS A 56 -22.64 -7.62 0.55
N GLU A 57 -21.77 -6.99 1.33
CA GLU A 57 -21.08 -7.63 2.45
C GLU A 57 -21.54 -7.03 3.77
N LYS A 58 -21.46 -7.81 4.86
CA LYS A 58 -21.73 -7.27 6.19
C LYS A 58 -20.46 -6.67 6.76
N ARG A 59 -20.58 -5.51 7.40
CA ARG A 59 -19.49 -4.91 8.16
C ARG A 59 -18.99 -5.88 9.23
N SER A 60 -17.68 -6.05 9.29
CA SER A 60 -17.01 -6.94 10.25
C SER A 60 -15.67 -6.35 10.66
N ILE A 61 -15.16 -6.77 11.82
CA ILE A 61 -13.82 -6.40 12.29
C ILE A 61 -12.76 -6.80 11.26
N PHE A 62 -12.97 -7.93 10.57
CA PHE A 62 -12.09 -8.38 9.50
C PHE A 62 -12.05 -7.42 8.31
N GLY A 63 -13.22 -6.94 7.86
CA GLY A 63 -13.30 -5.95 6.80
C GLY A 63 -12.71 -4.59 7.22
N ASP A 64 -12.97 -4.18 8.47
CA ASP A 64 -12.46 -2.91 9.00
C ASP A 64 -10.92 -2.93 9.10
N GLY A 65 -10.35 -4.11 9.35
CA GLY A 65 -8.91 -4.35 9.29
C GLY A 65 -8.26 -4.07 7.93
N ILE A 66 -9.01 -4.08 6.82
CA ILE A 66 -8.48 -3.72 5.50
C ILE A 66 -8.18 -2.21 5.47
N PHE A 67 -9.02 -1.40 6.11
CA PHE A 67 -8.80 0.04 6.20
C PHE A 67 -7.61 0.36 7.11
N ASP A 68 -7.49 -0.36 8.23
CA ASP A 68 -6.35 -0.24 9.13
C ASP A 68 -5.02 -0.57 8.43
N LEU A 69 -5.02 -1.61 7.58
CA LEU A 69 -3.83 -1.99 6.80
C LEU A 69 -3.43 -0.92 5.77
N CYS A 70 -4.38 -0.14 5.28
CA CYS A 70 -4.15 0.91 4.30
C CYS A 70 -3.84 2.29 4.92
N ASP A 71 -3.64 2.35 6.24
CA ASP A 71 -3.48 3.60 7.01
C ASP A 71 -4.62 4.61 6.74
N ILE A 72 -5.84 4.09 6.52
CA ILE A 72 -7.02 4.92 6.35
C ILE A 72 -7.50 5.29 7.75
N HIS A 73 -7.39 6.57 8.09
CA HIS A 73 -7.75 7.07 9.41
C HIS A 73 -9.23 6.79 9.72
N HIS A 74 -9.57 6.62 11.01
CA HIS A 74 -10.91 6.30 11.50
C HIS A 74 -11.96 7.42 11.33
N THR A 75 -12.00 8.09 10.18
CA THR A 75 -13.19 8.80 9.75
C THR A 75 -14.17 7.74 9.26
N GLU A 76 -15.43 7.76 9.71
CA GLU A 76 -16.49 6.84 9.24
C GLU A 76 -16.83 7.03 7.75
N GLU A 77 -16.01 7.79 7.02
CA GLU A 77 -16.12 8.23 5.64
C GLU A 77 -14.80 7.94 4.92
N LEU A 78 -14.92 7.53 3.65
CA LEU A 78 -13.84 7.20 2.74
C LEU A 78 -13.86 8.14 1.55
N ASP A 79 -12.72 8.76 1.25
CA ASP A 79 -12.52 9.44 -0.03
C ASP A 79 -12.33 8.41 -1.18
N PHE A 80 -12.33 8.87 -2.43
CA PHE A 80 -12.14 7.97 -3.57
C PHE A 80 -10.74 7.34 -3.63
N GLY A 81 -9.71 8.05 -3.20
CA GLY A 81 -8.34 7.52 -3.15
C GLY A 81 -8.22 6.39 -2.13
N GLU A 82 -8.81 6.54 -0.95
CA GLU A 82 -8.89 5.57 0.14
C GLU A 82 -9.72 4.36 -0.27
N TYR A 83 -10.90 4.60 -0.85
CA TYR A 83 -11.70 3.54 -1.47
C TYR A 83 -10.88 2.73 -2.48
N LEU A 84 -10.18 3.42 -3.39
CA LEU A 84 -9.42 2.78 -4.44
C LEU A 84 -8.26 1.96 -3.86
N VAL A 85 -7.52 2.51 -2.89
CA VAL A 85 -6.42 1.83 -2.19
C VAL A 85 -6.93 0.57 -1.48
N ALA A 86 -8.03 0.67 -0.72
CA ALA A 86 -8.60 -0.46 0.02
C ALA A 86 -9.02 -1.60 -0.92
N VAL A 87 -9.78 -1.27 -1.98
CA VAL A 87 -10.22 -2.26 -2.97
C VAL A 87 -9.04 -2.93 -3.65
N ILE A 88 -8.07 -2.14 -4.08
CA ILE A 88 -6.91 -2.64 -4.81
C ILE A 88 -6.03 -3.52 -3.93
N THR A 89 -5.75 -3.09 -2.70
CA THR A 89 -4.88 -3.81 -1.78
C THR A 89 -5.45 -5.21 -1.54
N TYR A 90 -6.73 -5.27 -1.18
CA TYR A 90 -7.37 -6.54 -0.87
C TYR A 90 -7.59 -7.43 -2.10
N CYS A 91 -8.02 -6.86 -3.23
CA CYS A 91 -8.20 -7.62 -4.47
C CYS A 91 -6.90 -8.18 -5.03
N LEU A 92 -5.75 -7.52 -4.77
CA LEU A 92 -4.45 -7.99 -5.23
C LEU A 92 -3.88 -9.14 -4.41
N PHE A 93 -4.33 -9.36 -3.18
CA PHE A 93 -3.80 -10.42 -2.34
C PHE A 93 -3.83 -11.80 -3.01
N GLU A 94 -2.73 -12.51 -2.87
CA GLU A 94 -2.62 -13.94 -3.10
C GLU A 94 -3.25 -14.71 -1.93
N PRO A 95 -3.59 -16.00 -2.13
CA PRO A 95 -4.26 -16.77 -1.08
C PRO A 95 -3.48 -16.81 0.25
N GLN A 96 -2.16 -16.89 0.17
CA GLN A 96 -1.28 -16.86 1.34
C GLN A 96 -1.30 -15.50 2.04
N GLU A 97 -1.45 -14.40 1.31
CA GLU A 97 -1.53 -13.05 1.88
C GLU A 97 -2.87 -12.83 2.60
N ILE A 98 -3.96 -13.41 2.08
CA ILE A 98 -5.27 -13.40 2.78
C ILE A 98 -5.15 -14.14 4.11
N LEU A 99 -4.49 -15.30 4.13
CA LEU A 99 -4.29 -16.06 5.37
C LEU A 99 -3.41 -15.30 6.37
N ARG A 100 -2.32 -14.66 5.90
CA ARG A 100 -1.49 -13.79 6.75
C ARG A 100 -2.26 -12.61 7.29
N PHE A 101 -3.15 -12.05 6.48
CA PHE A 101 -4.01 -10.95 6.90
C PHE A 101 -5.02 -11.42 7.96
N CYS A 102 -5.64 -12.59 7.79
CA CYS A 102 -6.46 -13.20 8.85
C CYS A 102 -5.63 -13.35 10.13
N PHE A 103 -4.43 -13.93 10.02
CA PHE A 103 -3.55 -14.11 11.18
C PHE A 103 -3.23 -12.77 11.87
N TYR A 104 -2.87 -11.74 11.10
CA TYR A 104 -2.52 -10.41 11.59
C TYR A 104 -3.68 -9.69 12.32
N ILE A 105 -4.92 -9.82 11.83
CA ILE A 105 -6.07 -9.15 12.45
C ILE A 105 -6.43 -9.77 13.81
N PHE A 106 -6.20 -11.08 13.97
CA PHE A 106 -6.61 -11.81 15.16
C PHE A 106 -5.47 -12.02 16.19
N ASP A 107 -4.19 -11.96 15.79
CA ASP A 107 -3.04 -11.80 16.68
C ASP A 107 -2.96 -10.36 17.20
N ARG A 108 -3.84 -10.02 18.15
CA ARG A 108 -3.95 -8.65 18.71
C ARG A 108 -2.69 -8.20 19.43
N ASP A 109 -2.03 -9.14 20.11
CA ASP A 109 -0.84 -8.89 20.91
C ASP A 109 0.45 -8.88 20.07
N LYS A 110 0.35 -9.23 18.78
CA LYS A 110 1.46 -9.30 17.81
C LYS A 110 2.60 -10.17 18.30
N ASN A 111 2.26 -11.23 19.04
CA ASN A 111 3.23 -12.13 19.65
C ASN A 111 3.62 -13.27 18.70
N GLY A 112 2.97 -13.38 17.53
CA GLY A 112 3.22 -14.38 16.51
C GLY A 112 2.46 -15.69 16.72
N TYR A 113 1.51 -15.73 17.66
CA TYR A 113 0.68 -16.89 17.99
C TYR A 113 -0.78 -16.46 18.11
N ILE A 114 -1.70 -17.38 17.79
CA ILE A 114 -3.14 -17.20 17.98
C ILE A 114 -3.61 -18.25 18.97
N MET A 115 -4.24 -17.82 20.05
CA MET A 115 -4.84 -18.75 21.01
C MET A 115 -6.07 -19.43 20.40
N LYS A 116 -6.42 -20.63 20.86
CA LYS A 116 -7.63 -21.33 20.41
C LYS A 116 -8.90 -20.46 20.49
N GLU A 117 -9.05 -19.71 21.56
CA GLU A 117 -10.18 -18.80 21.78
C GLU A 117 -10.23 -17.65 20.76
N GLU A 118 -9.06 -17.14 20.36
CA GLU A 118 -8.92 -16.11 19.33
C GLU A 118 -9.23 -16.66 17.94
N LEU A 119 -8.84 -17.92 17.68
CA LEU A 119 -9.19 -18.63 16.45
C LEU A 119 -10.72 -18.84 16.36
N GLU A 120 -11.36 -19.25 17.45
CA GLU A 120 -12.82 -19.36 17.50
C GLU A 120 -13.49 -17.99 17.31
N LEU A 121 -13.00 -16.95 17.96
CA LEU A 121 -13.52 -15.58 17.78
C LEU A 121 -13.37 -15.13 16.32
N MET A 122 -12.23 -15.41 15.69
CA MET A 122 -12.00 -15.12 14.27
C MET A 122 -13.07 -15.76 13.39
N LEU A 123 -13.33 -17.05 13.59
CA LEU A 123 -14.31 -17.76 12.78
C LEU A 123 -15.73 -17.23 13.04
N ARG A 124 -16.06 -16.89 14.28
CA ARG A 124 -17.35 -16.23 14.58
C ARG A 124 -17.50 -14.92 13.82
N VAL A 125 -16.44 -14.10 13.76
CA VAL A 125 -16.44 -12.83 13.01
C VAL A 125 -16.58 -13.09 11.50
N LEU A 126 -15.81 -14.02 10.93
CA LEU A 126 -15.82 -14.34 9.49
C LEU A 126 -17.15 -14.93 9.01
N TYR A 127 -17.79 -15.75 9.83
CA TYR A 127 -19.09 -16.36 9.50
C TYR A 127 -20.29 -15.54 10.02
N HIS A 128 -20.07 -14.39 10.65
CA HIS A 128 -21.09 -13.58 11.31
C HIS A 128 -21.96 -14.37 12.30
N ILE A 129 -21.34 -15.25 13.08
CA ILE A 129 -22.01 -16.05 14.12
C ILE A 129 -22.04 -15.23 15.41
N VAL A 130 -23.25 -14.93 15.87
CA VAL A 130 -23.49 -14.18 17.11
C VAL A 130 -24.16 -15.10 18.13
N PRO A 131 -23.77 -15.06 19.42
CA PRO A 131 -24.45 -15.80 20.47
C PRO A 131 -25.96 -15.52 20.48
N PRO A 132 -26.84 -16.52 20.73
CA PRO A 132 -26.56 -17.87 21.23
C PRO A 132 -26.24 -18.91 20.15
N ASN A 133 -26.11 -18.51 18.88
CA ASN A 133 -25.81 -19.45 17.81
C ASN A 133 -24.35 -19.91 17.88
N ASP A 134 -24.12 -21.18 17.57
CA ASP A 134 -22.81 -21.80 17.57
C ASP A 134 -22.42 -22.34 16.18
N PHE A 135 -21.16 -22.74 16.03
CA PHE A 135 -20.69 -23.38 14.81
C PHE A 135 -21.51 -24.63 14.50
N SER A 136 -21.83 -24.82 13.22
CA SER A 136 -22.60 -25.98 12.76
C SER A 136 -21.93 -26.65 11.56
N GLY A 137 -22.23 -27.94 11.38
CA GLY A 137 -21.75 -28.74 10.26
C GLY A 137 -20.22 -28.83 10.18
N ASN A 138 -19.68 -28.59 8.98
CA ASN A 138 -18.27 -28.78 8.67
C ASN A 138 -17.33 -27.89 9.49
N THR A 139 -17.75 -26.68 9.89
CA THR A 139 -16.93 -25.77 10.68
C THR A 139 -16.72 -26.29 12.10
N ARG A 140 -17.78 -26.85 12.71
CA ARG A 140 -17.68 -27.47 14.04
C ARG A 140 -16.81 -28.72 14.00
N ASN A 141 -17.03 -29.59 13.01
CA ASN A 141 -16.22 -30.78 12.84
C ASN A 141 -14.75 -30.43 12.61
N ALA A 142 -14.46 -29.38 11.83
CA ALA A 142 -13.10 -28.90 11.64
C ALA A 142 -12.48 -28.47 12.98
N LEU A 143 -13.17 -27.65 13.77
CA LEU A 143 -12.71 -27.19 15.09
C LEU A 143 -12.46 -28.34 16.08
N GLU A 144 -13.30 -29.38 16.07
CA GLU A 144 -13.12 -30.57 16.92
C GLU A 144 -11.94 -31.46 16.46
N LEU A 145 -11.64 -31.45 15.16
CA LEU A 145 -10.52 -32.17 14.55
C LEU A 145 -9.21 -31.38 14.53
N LEU A 146 -9.22 -30.11 14.95
CA LEU A 146 -8.01 -29.33 15.12
C LEU A 146 -7.25 -29.89 16.32
N ASP A 147 -6.16 -30.59 16.01
CA ASP A 147 -5.18 -31.01 17.01
C ASP A 147 -4.35 -29.77 17.37
N PHE A 148 -4.63 -29.20 18.55
CA PHE A 148 -3.76 -28.21 19.15
C PHE A 148 -2.69 -28.99 19.92
N ASN A 149 -1.43 -28.63 19.68
CA ASN A 149 -0.33 -28.97 20.57
C ASN A 149 -0.68 -28.63 22.04
N ASP A 150 0.02 -29.26 22.99
CA ASP A 150 -0.23 -29.13 24.44
C ASP A 150 -0.12 -27.68 24.99
N ASP A 151 0.23 -26.68 24.17
CA ASP A 151 0.38 -25.28 24.56
C ASP A 151 -0.81 -24.37 24.18
N GLU A 152 -1.86 -24.93 23.55
CA GLU A 152 -3.08 -24.24 23.10
C GLU A 152 -2.84 -23.02 22.18
N LYS A 153 -1.65 -22.93 21.57
CA LYS A 153 -1.23 -21.83 20.70
C LYS A 153 -1.06 -22.31 19.27
N VAL A 154 -1.61 -21.55 18.35
CA VAL A 154 -1.49 -21.79 16.92
C VAL A 154 -0.40 -20.89 16.36
N ASP A 155 0.68 -21.49 15.86
CA ASP A 155 1.70 -20.76 15.11
C ASP A 155 1.29 -20.56 13.63
N TRP A 156 2.05 -19.76 12.89
CA TRP A 156 1.78 -19.52 11.46
C TRP A 156 1.80 -20.82 10.62
N GLN A 157 2.65 -21.79 10.98
CA GLN A 157 2.80 -23.02 10.21
C GLN A 157 1.59 -23.93 10.40
N GLU A 158 1.11 -24.06 11.64
CA GLU A 158 -0.10 -24.77 12.02
C GLU A 158 -1.34 -24.12 11.41
N PHE A 159 -1.44 -22.79 11.47
CA PHE A 159 -2.52 -22.05 10.82
C PHE A 159 -2.61 -22.35 9.31
N ASN A 160 -1.46 -22.37 8.61
CA ASN A 160 -1.43 -22.72 7.20
C ASN A 160 -1.75 -24.20 6.95
N ARG A 161 -1.36 -25.12 7.85
CA ARG A 161 -1.79 -26.52 7.79
C ARG A 161 -3.30 -26.65 7.96
N PHE A 162 -3.91 -25.89 8.86
CA PHE A 162 -5.36 -25.89 9.05
C PHE A 162 -6.10 -25.44 7.79
N HIS A 163 -5.58 -24.45 7.07
CA HIS A 163 -6.15 -24.07 5.79
C HIS A 163 -6.06 -25.20 4.74
N VAL A 164 -4.97 -25.96 4.70
CA VAL A 164 -4.82 -27.10 3.78
C VAL A 164 -5.76 -28.25 4.15
N LEU A 165 -5.90 -28.56 5.44
CA LEU A 165 -6.78 -29.63 5.93
C LEU A 165 -8.26 -29.26 5.82
N PHE A 166 -8.60 -28.01 6.14
CA PHE A 166 -9.97 -27.49 6.16
C PHE A 166 -10.09 -26.19 5.35
N PRO A 167 -10.02 -26.24 4.01
CA PRO A 167 -10.10 -25.03 3.17
C PRO A 167 -11.40 -24.24 3.36
N ALA A 168 -12.49 -24.95 3.68
CA ALA A 168 -13.79 -24.36 3.92
C ALA A 168 -13.80 -23.38 5.10
N LEU A 169 -12.92 -23.58 6.09
CA LEU A 169 -12.85 -22.80 7.33
C LEU A 169 -12.59 -21.31 7.08
N PHE A 170 -11.73 -21.02 6.10
CA PHE A 170 -11.33 -19.66 5.73
C PHE A 170 -12.08 -19.13 4.51
N TYR A 171 -13.02 -19.91 3.96
CA TYR A 171 -13.78 -19.55 2.77
C TYR A 171 -14.42 -18.14 2.83
N PRO A 172 -14.98 -17.67 3.96
CA PRO A 172 -15.56 -16.32 4.01
C PRO A 172 -14.57 -15.22 3.67
N ALA A 173 -13.29 -15.33 4.07
CA ALA A 173 -12.27 -14.33 3.71
C ALA A 173 -12.03 -14.30 2.19
N PHE A 174 -11.88 -15.46 1.56
CA PHE A 174 -11.73 -15.55 0.09
C PHE A 174 -12.99 -15.09 -0.64
N ARG A 175 -14.17 -15.36 -0.09
CA ARG A 175 -15.45 -14.91 -0.65
C ARG A 175 -15.51 -13.38 -0.71
N ILE A 176 -15.14 -12.68 0.36
CA ILE A 176 -15.14 -11.19 0.37
C ILE A 176 -14.26 -10.68 -0.77
N GLN A 177 -13.06 -11.25 -0.95
CA GLN A 177 -12.16 -10.86 -2.04
C GLN A 177 -12.82 -11.12 -3.41
N GLN A 178 -13.39 -12.31 -3.60
CA GLN A 178 -14.05 -12.67 -4.84
C GLN A 178 -15.21 -11.73 -5.15
N THR A 179 -16.01 -11.36 -4.15
CA THR A 179 -17.11 -10.40 -4.30
C THR A 179 -16.57 -9.05 -4.76
N MET A 180 -15.53 -8.52 -4.12
CA MET A 180 -14.90 -7.24 -4.52
C MET A 180 -14.33 -7.30 -5.95
N ILE A 181 -13.70 -8.42 -6.32
CA ILE A 181 -13.20 -8.67 -7.68
C ILE A 181 -14.33 -8.66 -8.70
N THR A 182 -15.46 -9.31 -8.39
CA THR A 182 -16.61 -9.42 -9.31
C THR A 182 -17.36 -8.10 -9.50
N GLN A 183 -17.57 -7.32 -8.43
CA GLN A 183 -18.32 -6.06 -8.48
C GLN A 183 -17.55 -4.92 -9.17
N THR A 184 -16.22 -4.94 -9.12
CA THR A 184 -15.39 -3.84 -9.68
C THR A 184 -15.11 -3.98 -11.18
N MET A 185 -14.04 -4.70 -11.54
CA MET A 185 -13.59 -4.87 -12.93
C MET A 185 -13.85 -6.29 -13.48
N GLY A 186 -14.24 -7.21 -12.61
CA GLY A 186 -14.47 -8.61 -12.95
C GLY A 186 -13.19 -9.46 -12.96
N GLN A 187 -13.38 -10.77 -12.82
CA GLN A 187 -12.31 -11.75 -12.62
C GLN A 187 -11.25 -11.75 -13.74
N ARG A 188 -11.67 -11.65 -15.00
CA ARG A 188 -10.74 -11.68 -16.15
C ARG A 188 -9.73 -10.54 -16.12
N TRP A 189 -10.16 -9.35 -15.72
CA TRP A 189 -9.27 -8.19 -15.64
C TRP A 189 -8.28 -8.35 -14.49
N TRP A 190 -8.77 -8.74 -13.31
CA TRP A 190 -7.95 -8.96 -12.12
C TRP A 190 -6.92 -10.08 -12.33
N ASP A 191 -7.31 -11.21 -12.93
CA ASP A 191 -6.39 -12.31 -13.24
C ASP A 191 -5.27 -11.87 -14.20
N LYS A 192 -5.63 -11.14 -15.25
CA LYS A 192 -4.64 -10.57 -16.19
C LYS A 192 -3.70 -9.62 -15.46
N LYS A 193 -4.23 -8.82 -14.53
CA LYS A 193 -3.45 -7.83 -13.80
C LYS A 193 -2.49 -8.46 -12.80
N LYS A 194 -2.95 -9.46 -12.04
CA LYS A 194 -2.12 -10.27 -11.15
C LYS A 194 -0.97 -10.95 -11.91
N ARG A 195 -1.25 -11.54 -13.08
CA ARG A 195 -0.20 -12.13 -13.95
C ARG A 195 0.82 -11.09 -14.40
N TYR A 196 0.38 -9.93 -14.86
CA TYR A 196 1.29 -8.86 -15.26
C TYR A 196 2.21 -8.41 -14.12
N LEU A 197 1.66 -8.20 -12.91
CA LEU A 197 2.45 -7.82 -11.73
C LEU A 197 3.41 -8.93 -11.29
N HIS A 198 2.99 -10.19 -11.41
CA HIS A 198 3.84 -11.35 -11.14
C HIS A 198 5.02 -11.42 -12.12
N GLU A 199 4.77 -11.28 -13.42
CA GLU A 199 5.81 -11.24 -14.46
C GLU A 199 6.79 -10.06 -14.24
N GLU A 200 6.26 -8.89 -13.86
CA GLU A 200 7.06 -7.72 -13.46
C GLU A 200 7.98 -8.01 -12.28
N LYS A 201 7.46 -8.68 -11.24
CA LYS A 201 8.22 -9.09 -10.05
C LYS A 201 9.31 -10.09 -10.43
N VAL A 202 8.96 -11.17 -11.14
CA VAL A 202 9.92 -12.19 -11.60
C VAL A 202 11.04 -11.58 -12.42
N ARG A 203 10.72 -10.62 -13.30
CA ARG A 203 11.75 -9.92 -14.09
C ARG A 203 12.68 -9.09 -13.23
N ARG A 204 12.15 -8.36 -12.24
CA ARG A 204 12.95 -7.58 -11.28
C ARG A 204 13.88 -8.50 -10.49
N ASP A 205 13.35 -9.58 -9.94
CA ASP A 205 14.12 -10.57 -9.18
C ASP A 205 15.20 -11.22 -10.05
N MET A 206 14.92 -11.52 -11.33
CA MET A 206 15.91 -12.04 -12.27
C MET A 206 17.05 -11.04 -12.52
N ILE A 207 16.73 -9.76 -12.72
CA ILE A 207 17.74 -8.71 -12.92
C ILE A 207 18.60 -8.56 -11.66
N GLU A 208 17.98 -8.55 -10.48
CA GLU A 208 18.65 -8.47 -9.19
C GLU A 208 19.57 -9.67 -8.96
N GLN A 209 19.10 -10.90 -9.20
CA GLN A 209 19.91 -12.11 -9.11
C GLN A 209 21.10 -12.10 -10.09
N LEU A 210 20.90 -11.61 -11.32
CA LEU A 210 21.98 -11.47 -12.28
C LEU A 210 23.01 -10.42 -11.84
N ALA A 211 22.57 -9.31 -11.24
CA ALA A 211 23.45 -8.31 -10.66
C ALA A 211 24.25 -8.88 -9.48
N ALA A 212 23.58 -9.56 -8.55
CA ALA A 212 24.21 -10.23 -7.42
C ALA A 212 25.23 -11.28 -7.86
N ARG A 213 24.92 -12.10 -8.88
CA ARG A 213 25.87 -13.07 -9.46
C ARG A 213 27.09 -12.40 -10.07
N LYS A 214 26.91 -11.29 -10.80
CA LYS A 214 28.02 -10.51 -11.38
C LYS A 214 28.91 -9.93 -10.30
N GLU A 215 28.33 -9.39 -9.24
CA GLU A 215 29.08 -8.82 -8.13
C GLU A 215 29.84 -9.89 -7.34
N HIS A 216 29.18 -11.01 -7.02
CA HIS A 216 29.85 -12.15 -6.39
C HIS A 216 31.03 -12.68 -7.25
N ALA A 217 30.86 -12.77 -8.58
CA ALA A 217 31.94 -13.13 -9.48
C ALA A 217 33.10 -12.11 -9.49
N ARG A 218 32.81 -10.81 -9.36
CA ARG A 218 33.82 -9.75 -9.21
C ARG A 218 34.61 -9.90 -7.92
N LEU A 219 33.93 -10.17 -6.80
CA LEU A 219 34.56 -10.41 -5.49
C LEU A 219 35.49 -11.63 -5.52
N LEU A 220 35.06 -12.72 -6.15
CA LEU A 220 35.89 -13.91 -6.36
C LEU A 220 37.15 -13.58 -7.15
N LYS A 221 37.05 -12.82 -8.25
CA LYS A 221 38.23 -12.38 -9.02
C LYS A 221 39.17 -11.52 -8.17
N LEU A 222 38.65 -10.61 -7.35
CA LEU A 222 39.46 -9.76 -6.48
C LEU A 222 40.15 -10.57 -5.37
N ARG A 223 39.45 -11.54 -4.79
CA ARG A 223 39.98 -12.51 -3.84
C ARG A 223 41.12 -13.32 -4.47
N GLU A 224 40.93 -13.85 -5.68
CA GLU A 224 41.98 -14.61 -6.37
C GLU A 224 43.20 -13.74 -6.68
N LYS A 225 43.01 -12.46 -7.04
CA LYS A 225 44.13 -11.51 -7.16
C LYS A 225 44.88 -11.33 -5.84
N ARG A 226 44.18 -11.20 -4.70
CA ARG A 226 44.81 -11.12 -3.36
C ARG A 226 45.59 -12.39 -3.02
N ILE A 227 45.02 -13.57 -3.27
CA ILE A 227 45.68 -14.85 -3.04
C ILE A 227 46.94 -14.96 -3.91
N ARG A 228 46.85 -14.62 -5.20
CA ARG A 228 47.99 -14.64 -6.13
C ARG A 228 49.12 -13.71 -5.68
N LYS A 229 48.80 -12.52 -5.14
CA LYS A 229 49.79 -11.59 -4.57
C LYS A 229 50.47 -12.16 -3.32
N LYS A 230 49.72 -12.75 -2.39
CA LYS A 230 50.28 -13.28 -1.12
C LYS A 230 51.06 -14.58 -1.28
N MET A 231 50.63 -15.46 -2.18
CA MET A 231 51.23 -16.79 -2.37
C MET A 231 52.44 -16.77 -3.31
N GLY A 232 52.53 -15.76 -4.18
CA GLY A 232 53.51 -15.68 -5.26
C GLY A 232 53.09 -16.47 -6.51
N LEU A 233 53.64 -16.10 -7.67
CA LEU A 233 53.17 -16.58 -8.97
C LEU A 233 53.39 -18.08 -9.17
N LEU A 234 54.59 -18.59 -8.86
CA LEU A 234 54.95 -20.00 -9.05
C LEU A 234 54.11 -20.90 -8.15
N ARG A 235 54.03 -20.58 -6.86
CA ARG A 235 53.29 -21.37 -5.87
C ARG A 235 51.78 -21.39 -6.17
N TYR A 236 51.23 -20.30 -6.68
CA TYR A 236 49.83 -20.22 -7.10
C TYR A 236 49.49 -21.18 -8.27
N MET A 237 50.41 -21.34 -9.23
CA MET A 237 50.20 -22.19 -10.41
C MET A 237 50.44 -23.66 -10.10
N PHE A 238 51.48 -23.98 -9.31
CA PHE A 238 51.96 -25.35 -9.14
C PHE A 238 51.52 -26.02 -7.81
N CYS A 239 50.86 -25.31 -6.88
CA CYS A 239 50.43 -25.88 -5.60
C CYS A 239 48.91 -25.71 -5.33
N PRO A 240 48.03 -26.57 -5.91
CA PRO A 240 46.58 -26.48 -5.76
C PRO A 240 46.08 -26.64 -4.32
N ALA A 241 46.70 -27.52 -3.53
CA ALA A 241 46.32 -27.77 -2.14
C ALA A 241 46.53 -26.53 -1.24
N GLN A 242 47.63 -25.81 -1.45
CA GLN A 242 47.90 -24.55 -0.75
C GLN A 242 46.96 -23.45 -1.23
N ARG A 243 46.57 -23.41 -2.51
CA ARG A 243 45.52 -22.50 -3.02
C ARG A 243 44.19 -22.73 -2.31
N ALA A 244 43.80 -23.98 -2.06
CA ALA A 244 42.59 -24.29 -1.30
C ALA A 244 42.69 -23.83 0.17
N ALA A 245 43.85 -24.02 0.82
CA ALA A 245 44.08 -23.52 2.18
C ALA A 245 44.01 -21.99 2.29
N PHE A 246 44.61 -21.27 1.33
CA PHE A 246 44.52 -19.81 1.26
C PHE A 246 43.11 -19.31 0.95
N ARG A 247 42.32 -20.04 0.16
CA ARG A 247 40.89 -19.73 0.00
C ARG A 247 40.19 -19.78 1.36
N LYS A 248 40.39 -20.83 2.17
CA LYS A 248 39.79 -20.89 3.52
C LYS A 248 40.23 -19.73 4.43
N LEU A 249 41.47 -19.28 4.32
CA LEU A 249 42.01 -18.15 5.10
C LEU A 249 41.48 -16.77 4.68
N PHE A 250 41.06 -16.60 3.43
CA PHE A 250 40.49 -15.35 2.90
C PHE A 250 39.06 -15.62 2.44
N PRO A 251 38.06 -15.67 3.34
CA PRO A 251 36.67 -15.74 2.94
C PRO A 251 36.26 -14.52 2.09
N VAL A 252 35.22 -14.68 1.29
CA VAL A 252 34.57 -13.53 0.65
C VAL A 252 33.69 -12.91 1.74
N ASP A 253 34.08 -11.76 2.26
CA ASP A 253 33.23 -11.02 3.19
C ASP A 253 32.13 -10.30 2.41
N ASP A 254 30.93 -10.86 2.41
CA ASP A 254 29.74 -10.27 1.76
C ASP A 254 29.43 -8.87 2.32
N ALA A 255 29.74 -8.62 3.61
CA ALA A 255 29.52 -7.35 4.29
C ALA A 255 30.43 -6.19 3.82
N GLN A 256 31.64 -6.47 3.32
CA GLN A 256 32.50 -5.44 2.72
C GLN A 256 32.07 -5.11 1.30
N ALA A 257 31.50 -6.08 0.58
CA ALA A 257 30.93 -5.85 -0.73
C ALA A 257 29.69 -4.96 -0.66
N GLU A 258 28.78 -5.21 0.29
CA GLU A 258 27.61 -4.35 0.54
C GLU A 258 28.00 -2.90 0.88
N LYS A 259 29.02 -2.70 1.72
CA LYS A 259 29.55 -1.35 2.00
C LYS A 259 30.10 -0.66 0.75
N THR A 260 30.92 -1.36 -0.05
CA THR A 260 31.49 -0.76 -1.27
C THR A 260 30.46 -0.54 -2.38
N LEU A 261 29.41 -1.37 -2.43
CA LEU A 261 28.29 -1.22 -3.38
C LEU A 261 27.43 -0.01 -2.97
N SER A 262 27.10 0.12 -1.69
CA SER A 262 26.38 1.27 -1.14
C SER A 262 27.14 2.59 -1.38
N GLU A 263 28.46 2.60 -1.19
CA GLU A 263 29.31 3.75 -1.50
C GLU A 263 29.32 4.07 -3.00
N ALA A 264 29.38 3.05 -3.88
CA ALA A 264 29.35 3.23 -5.32
C ALA A 264 27.97 3.71 -5.82
N GLU A 265 26.88 3.19 -5.28
CA GLU A 265 25.50 3.61 -5.58
C GLU A 265 25.27 5.07 -5.17
N LEU A 266 25.76 5.47 -3.99
CA LEU A 266 25.73 6.85 -3.52
C LEU A 266 26.50 7.79 -4.47
N GLN A 267 27.64 7.34 -5.03
CA GLN A 267 28.38 8.12 -6.02
C GLN A 267 27.65 8.23 -7.36
N VAL A 268 27.00 7.17 -7.83
CA VAL A 268 26.18 7.20 -9.05
C VAL A 268 24.97 8.11 -8.88
N GLN A 269 24.29 8.09 -7.72
CA GLN A 269 23.19 9.01 -7.42
C GLN A 269 23.66 10.47 -7.41
N LYS A 270 24.79 10.76 -6.76
CA LYS A 270 25.41 12.09 -6.77
C LYS A 270 25.79 12.53 -8.19
N ALA A 271 26.27 11.62 -9.04
CA ALA A 271 26.58 11.92 -10.44
C ALA A 271 25.33 12.25 -11.26
N LYS A 272 24.24 11.47 -11.10
CA LYS A 272 22.94 11.75 -11.73
C LYS A 272 22.37 13.10 -11.28
N GLN A 273 22.43 13.42 -9.98
CA GLN A 273 22.02 14.73 -9.45
C GLN A 273 22.83 15.88 -10.06
N ARG A 274 24.15 15.72 -10.14
CA ARG A 274 25.04 16.72 -10.80
C ARG A 274 24.70 16.90 -12.27
N GLU A 275 24.33 15.84 -12.98
CA GLU A 275 23.94 15.93 -14.39
C GLU A 275 22.57 16.61 -14.56
N VAL A 276 21.61 16.34 -13.68
CA VAL A 276 20.34 17.07 -13.63
C VAL A 276 20.57 18.54 -13.33
N GLU A 277 21.41 18.87 -12.36
CA GLU A 277 21.80 20.26 -12.06
C GLU A 277 22.51 20.92 -13.24
N ARG A 278 23.40 20.20 -13.94
CA ARG A 278 24.06 20.72 -15.15
C ARG A 278 23.04 21.04 -16.24
N ARG A 279 22.12 20.12 -16.52
CA ARG A 279 21.01 20.36 -17.47
C ARG A 279 20.14 21.55 -17.06
N LEU A 280 19.85 21.69 -15.77
CA LEU A 280 19.08 22.80 -15.26
C LEU A 280 19.81 24.14 -15.46
N ARG A 281 21.13 24.18 -15.21
CA ARG A 281 21.97 25.35 -15.49
C ARG A 281 22.06 25.67 -16.98
N GLU A 282 22.20 24.66 -17.83
CA GLU A 282 22.18 24.82 -19.29
C GLU A 282 20.82 25.37 -19.78
N LEU A 283 19.71 24.87 -19.23
CA LEU A 283 18.37 25.36 -19.53
C LEU A 283 18.19 26.82 -19.06
N ASN A 284 18.62 27.16 -17.84
CA ASN A 284 18.57 28.53 -17.32
C ASN A 284 19.48 29.49 -18.11
N ALA A 285 20.63 29.02 -18.61
CA ALA A 285 21.52 29.83 -19.45
C ALA A 285 20.96 30.05 -20.86
N LYS A 286 20.29 29.03 -21.43
CA LYS A 286 19.59 29.13 -22.72
C LYS A 286 18.31 29.96 -22.63
N ASN A 287 17.70 30.02 -21.45
CA ASN A 287 16.49 30.78 -21.19
C ASN A 287 16.74 31.74 -20.01
N PRO A 288 17.58 32.78 -20.22
CA PRO A 288 17.91 33.71 -19.15
C PRO A 288 16.63 34.40 -18.66
N GLU A 289 16.51 34.57 -17.34
CA GLU A 289 15.36 35.24 -16.73
C GLU A 289 15.25 36.66 -17.29
N THR A 290 14.38 36.84 -18.29
CA THR A 290 14.04 38.16 -18.80
C THR A 290 13.29 38.92 -17.71
N SER A 291 13.45 40.24 -17.65
CA SER A 291 12.72 41.08 -16.68
C SER A 291 11.21 40.78 -16.68
N ALA A 292 10.65 40.47 -17.86
CA ALA A 292 9.27 40.03 -18.04
C ALA A 292 8.93 38.68 -17.37
N TRP A 293 9.84 37.70 -17.38
CA TRP A 293 9.67 36.43 -16.68
C TRP A 293 9.75 36.58 -15.16
N GLY A 294 10.65 37.44 -14.67
CA GLY A 294 10.71 37.81 -13.25
C GLY A 294 9.43 38.53 -12.79
N ASP A 295 8.88 39.42 -13.60
CA ASP A 295 7.60 40.09 -13.34
C ASP A 295 6.41 39.12 -13.41
N TYR A 296 6.48 38.10 -14.27
CA TYR A 296 5.49 37.03 -14.33
C TYR A 296 5.56 36.14 -13.08
N GLN A 297 6.74 35.72 -12.64
CA GLN A 297 6.95 34.95 -11.41
C GLN A 297 6.46 35.70 -10.17
N LYS A 298 6.77 37.01 -10.06
CA LYS A 298 6.24 37.87 -8.98
C LYS A 298 4.72 38.00 -9.03
N ARG A 299 4.13 38.08 -10.24
CA ARG A 299 2.66 38.08 -10.40
C ARG A 299 2.05 36.73 -10.04
N LYS A 300 2.67 35.63 -10.45
CA LYS A 300 2.22 34.26 -10.16
C LYS A 300 2.27 33.97 -8.67
N THR A 301 3.40 34.26 -8.01
CA THR A 301 3.54 34.11 -6.55
C THR A 301 2.61 35.05 -5.79
N ARG A 302 2.37 36.28 -6.26
CA ARG A 302 1.32 37.16 -5.70
C ARG A 302 -0.08 36.60 -5.89
N MET A 303 -0.39 36.00 -7.04
CA MET A 303 -1.68 35.35 -7.28
C MET A 303 -1.85 34.10 -6.41
N GLU A 304 -0.81 33.27 -6.26
CA GLU A 304 -0.82 32.11 -5.37
C GLU A 304 -0.98 32.52 -3.89
N TYR A 305 -0.30 33.58 -3.45
CA TYR A 305 -0.51 34.15 -2.11
C TYR A 305 -1.89 34.78 -1.94
N ALA A 306 -2.42 35.45 -2.98
CA ALA A 306 -3.78 36.00 -2.95
C ALA A 306 -4.84 34.90 -2.92
N GLN A 307 -4.58 33.77 -3.59
CA GLN A 307 -5.46 32.60 -3.62
C GLN A 307 -5.41 31.83 -2.30
N GLN A 308 -4.21 31.64 -1.72
CA GLN A 308 -4.06 31.13 -0.36
C GLN A 308 -4.63 32.07 0.71
N SER A 309 -4.57 33.39 0.49
CA SER A 309 -5.22 34.38 1.37
C SER A 309 -6.75 34.38 1.19
N ALA A 310 -7.25 34.15 -0.02
CA ALA A 310 -8.68 34.00 -0.31
C ALA A 310 -9.26 32.74 0.33
N ASP A 311 -8.52 31.62 0.30
CA ASP A 311 -8.85 30.38 1.01
C ASP A 311 -8.81 30.55 2.54
N ARG A 312 -7.94 31.43 3.06
CA ARG A 312 -7.89 31.74 4.51
C ARG A 312 -8.96 32.74 4.96
N THR A 313 -9.51 33.57 4.06
CA THR A 313 -10.63 34.45 4.39
C THR A 313 -11.95 33.70 4.27
N HIS A 314 -12.56 33.37 5.41
CA HIS A 314 -13.94 32.83 5.44
C HIS A 314 -14.88 33.65 4.54
N PRO A 315 -15.76 32.98 3.76
CA PRO A 315 -16.62 33.66 2.79
C PRO A 315 -17.45 34.75 3.47
N ARG A 316 -17.52 35.93 2.85
CA ARG A 316 -18.42 37.00 3.30
C ARG A 316 -19.86 36.48 3.24
N ARG A 317 -20.43 36.24 4.42
CA ARG A 317 -21.82 35.79 4.60
C ARG A 317 -22.81 36.59 3.75
N SER A 318 -23.78 35.88 3.19
CA SER A 318 -24.84 36.44 2.35
C SER A 318 -25.52 37.65 3.02
N ALA A 319 -26.00 38.61 2.24
CA ALA A 319 -26.74 39.77 2.77
C ALA A 319 -27.92 39.34 3.67
N ASN A 320 -28.58 38.22 3.33
CA ASN A 320 -29.68 37.65 4.09
C ASN A 320 -29.21 37.06 5.44
N GLU A 321 -28.06 36.38 5.48
CA GLU A 321 -27.50 35.88 6.75
C GLU A 321 -27.07 37.02 7.69
N ARG A 322 -26.57 38.12 7.13
CA ARG A 322 -26.22 39.32 7.90
C ARG A 322 -27.47 39.99 8.47
N ALA A 323 -28.54 40.09 7.68
CA ALA A 323 -29.84 40.61 8.14
C ALA A 323 -30.45 39.72 9.25
N LEU A 324 -30.41 38.40 9.09
CA LEU A 324 -30.93 37.44 10.07
C LEU A 324 -30.15 37.49 11.39
N ARG A 325 -28.83 37.64 11.34
CA ARG A 325 -27.99 37.83 12.54
C ARG A 325 -28.20 39.19 13.21
N ALA A 326 -28.44 40.25 12.44
CA ALA A 326 -28.79 41.55 13.01
C ALA A 326 -30.17 41.53 13.69
N ALA A 327 -31.15 40.84 13.09
CA ALA A 327 -32.47 40.63 13.67
C ALA A 327 -32.42 39.80 14.95
N THR A 328 -31.67 38.69 14.97
CA THR A 328 -31.48 37.86 16.17
C THR A 328 -30.72 38.59 17.28
N ARG A 329 -29.72 39.43 16.95
CA ARG A 329 -29.07 40.32 17.94
C ARG A 329 -30.02 41.35 18.52
N ARG A 330 -30.88 41.97 17.71
CA ARG A 330 -31.91 42.92 18.17
C ARG A 330 -32.96 42.23 19.05
N ALA A 331 -33.36 41.00 18.71
CA ALA A 331 -34.28 40.20 19.51
C ALA A 331 -33.66 39.79 20.86
N LYS A 332 -32.37 39.43 20.88
CA LYS A 332 -31.64 39.14 22.11
C LYS A 332 -31.52 40.38 23.00
N LYS A 333 -31.16 41.54 22.43
CA LYS A 333 -31.12 42.82 23.16
C LYS A 333 -32.48 43.24 23.72
N LYS A 334 -33.59 42.91 23.04
CA LYS A 334 -34.96 43.13 23.54
C LYS A 334 -35.30 42.20 24.71
N LYS A 335 -34.87 40.93 24.65
CA LYS A 335 -35.03 39.98 25.77
C LYS A 335 -34.21 40.39 26.99
N ASP A 336 -32.97 40.82 26.79
CA ASP A 336 -32.07 41.25 27.87
C ASP A 336 -32.49 42.59 28.51
N CYS A 337 -33.46 43.31 27.93
CA CYS A 337 -34.01 44.57 28.45
C CYS A 337 -35.39 44.40 29.10
N GLN A 338 -35.97 43.19 29.05
CA GLN A 338 -37.25 42.82 29.67
C GLN A 338 -37.08 41.90 30.89
N THR A 339 -35.85 41.48 31.19
CA THR A 339 -35.37 41.01 32.49
C THR A 339 -34.66 42.15 33.21
#